data_AF-A0A7S2KXH7-F1
#
_entry.id   AF-A0A7S2KXH7-F1
#
_cell.length_a   1.000
_cell.length_b   1.000
_cell.length_c   1.000
_cell.angle_alpha   90.00
_cell.angle_beta   90.00
_cell.angle_gamma   90.00
#
_symmetry.space_group_name_H-M   'P 1'
#
loop_
_entity.id
_entity.type
_entity.pdbx_description
1 polymer ?
#
loop_
_entity_poly.entity_id
_entity_poly.type
_entity_poly.pdbx_seq_one_letter_code
_entity_poly.pdbx_strand_id
1 'polypeptide(L)'
;MAMTTKKKQLLSLALGCVFLFYIINLNKISHVGDQQAYIEGSIPSQLLRANPRREAVPYTVPDQLPDIDPTEWIFLIIHYHKTGHDLSRSLRDFITNSTELKHNGEENAFARRHHDQYTKCPKDVDMRRSMIYVQVSPNFFCDIRTLAKELLSHKKKTKIKIIHLVRNPFSMAISNFNYHSAYPVIEPWVMTAQPCAEEKFFGVQSYPELLLPTFLEQQDVMGGVGLDNPLMYPDDFGALSERCHALYQNSFNRAGSEKWNYYNHLRHLDPTQGLELATIQMCSSGINGGDLLRMANNIIKLKEIEQQLAQEDCTGTGVPCGERIHTLTLSLDWFIQDPYGMTIRFLDYALGNAITKGEKIRIAQRYRQSYYRKVSGGDSHITKGKNVETPKGHVVDPVLLENMLRGHELLGRVLGNVERVVDDALGYPVDNGGGGEQDEQDVVPMEERGDTNEGVSR
;
A
#
# COMPACT_ATOMS: atom_id res chain seq x y z
N MET A 1 56.80 -24.21 1.69
CA MET A 1 56.44 -25.32 0.78
C MET A 1 56.47 -24.81 -0.65
N ALA A 2 57.32 -25.37 -1.52
CA ALA A 2 57.41 -24.94 -2.92
C ALA A 2 56.16 -25.40 -3.70
N MET A 3 55.43 -24.44 -4.25
CA MET A 3 54.24 -24.73 -5.07
C MET A 3 54.68 -25.41 -6.37
N THR A 4 54.18 -26.62 -6.63
CA THR A 4 54.53 -27.39 -7.82
C THR A 4 54.13 -26.66 -9.10
N THR A 5 54.87 -26.88 -10.19
CA THR A 5 54.67 -26.19 -11.48
C THR A 5 53.23 -26.32 -11.99
N LYS A 6 52.57 -27.46 -11.77
CA LYS A 6 51.16 -27.69 -12.12
C LYS A 6 50.20 -26.78 -11.35
N LYS A 7 50.44 -26.53 -10.05
CA LYS A 7 49.60 -25.63 -9.25
C LYS A 7 49.71 -24.17 -9.68
N LYS A 8 50.91 -23.74 -10.11
CA LYS A 8 51.12 -22.40 -10.68
C LYS A 8 50.36 -22.21 -12.00
N GLN A 9 50.36 -23.23 -12.86
CA GLN A 9 49.62 -23.19 -14.12
C GLN A 9 48.10 -23.14 -13.91
N LEU A 10 47.56 -23.95 -12.99
CA LEU A 10 46.13 -23.92 -12.64
C LEU A 10 45.71 -22.57 -12.04
N LEU A 11 46.52 -21.98 -11.18
CA LEU A 11 46.23 -20.67 -10.60
C LEU A 11 46.27 -19.56 -11.66
N SER A 12 47.23 -19.62 -12.59
CA SER A 12 47.32 -18.68 -13.70
C SER A 12 46.12 -18.78 -14.64
N LEU A 13 45.62 -19.99 -14.90
CA LEU A 13 44.44 -20.20 -15.73
C LEU A 13 43.18 -19.66 -15.05
N ALA A 14 43.02 -19.92 -13.74
CA ALA A 14 41.89 -19.44 -12.96
C ALA A 14 41.85 -17.89 -12.91
N LEU A 15 43.01 -17.26 -12.69
CA LEU A 15 43.12 -15.79 -12.72
C LEU A 15 42.81 -15.22 -14.11
N GLY A 16 43.26 -15.87 -15.18
CA GLY A 16 42.93 -15.49 -16.55
C GLY A 16 41.42 -15.55 -16.83
N CYS A 17 40.72 -16.60 -16.37
CA CYS A 17 39.27 -16.69 -16.51
C CYS A 17 38.53 -15.58 -15.74
N VAL A 18 38.93 -15.30 -14.50
CA VAL A 18 38.33 -14.21 -13.70
C VAL A 18 38.52 -12.85 -14.39
N PHE A 19 39.71 -12.59 -14.94
CA PHE A 19 39.99 -11.34 -15.64
C PHE A 19 39.18 -11.21 -16.95
N LEU A 20 39.01 -12.30 -17.68
CA LEU A 20 38.17 -12.34 -18.90
C LEU A 20 36.69 -12.06 -18.57
N PHE A 21 36.16 -12.68 -17.51
CA PHE A 21 34.80 -12.40 -17.04
C PHE A 21 34.62 -10.95 -16.57
N TYR A 22 35.64 -10.36 -15.96
CA TYR A 22 35.62 -8.97 -15.55
C TYR A 22 35.59 -8.02 -16.77
N ILE A 23 36.40 -8.26 -17.80
CA ILE A 23 36.40 -7.47 -19.05
C ILE A 23 35.06 -7.59 -19.79
N ILE A 24 34.48 -8.79 -19.89
CA ILE A 24 33.18 -9.00 -20.54
C ILE A 24 32.07 -8.22 -19.81
N ASN A 25 32.12 -8.17 -18.47
CA ASN A 25 31.15 -7.40 -17.69
C ASN A 25 31.37 -5.89 -17.82
N LEU A 26 32.61 -5.40 -17.87
CA LEU A 26 32.90 -3.99 -18.09
C LEU A 26 32.42 -3.50 -19.47
N ASN A 27 32.58 -4.32 -20.52
CA ASN A 27 32.08 -3.98 -21.86
C ASN A 27 30.55 -4.01 -21.98
N LYS A 28 29.84 -4.77 -21.13
CA LYS A 28 28.37 -4.68 -21.05
C LYS A 28 27.90 -3.39 -20.39
N ILE A 29 28.72 -2.78 -19.53
CA ILE A 29 28.38 -1.54 -18.81
C ILE A 29 28.68 -0.32 -19.69
N SER A 30 29.71 -0.35 -20.53
CA SER A 30 30.08 0.78 -21.40
C SER A 30 29.10 1.04 -22.55
N HIS A 31 28.29 0.07 -22.97
CA HIS A 31 27.29 0.24 -24.02
C HIS A 31 25.93 0.81 -23.55
N VAL A 32 25.81 1.23 -22.29
CA VAL A 32 24.59 1.82 -21.73
C VAL A 32 24.65 3.37 -21.67
N GLY A 33 25.78 3.97 -22.01
CA GLY A 33 25.88 5.42 -22.23
C GLY A 33 25.58 5.77 -23.69
N ASP A 34 24.83 6.84 -23.93
CA ASP A 34 24.58 7.50 -25.23
C ASP A 34 23.33 7.13 -26.04
N GLN A 35 22.31 6.52 -25.44
CA GLN A 35 20.93 6.62 -25.95
C GLN A 35 20.03 7.37 -24.97
N GLN A 36 20.27 8.68 -24.88
CA GLN A 36 19.40 9.64 -24.21
C GLN A 36 18.57 10.40 -25.26
N ALA A 37 18.07 9.67 -26.27
CA ALA A 37 17.02 10.17 -27.15
C ALA A 37 15.71 10.20 -26.36
N TYR A 38 14.99 11.32 -26.46
CA TYR A 38 13.65 11.52 -25.93
C TYR A 38 12.76 10.28 -26.17
N ILE A 39 12.53 9.48 -25.13
CA ILE A 39 11.47 8.47 -25.13
C ILE A 39 10.17 9.20 -24.80
N GLU A 40 9.60 9.88 -25.79
CA GLU A 40 8.15 10.14 -25.87
C GLU A 40 7.46 8.94 -26.55
N GLY A 41 7.90 7.73 -26.21
CA GLY A 41 7.24 6.50 -26.60
C GLY A 41 5.99 6.34 -25.73
N SER A 42 4.82 6.35 -26.38
CA SER A 42 3.51 6.04 -25.82
C SER A 42 3.60 5.00 -24.70
N ILE A 43 3.30 5.41 -23.47
CA ILE A 43 3.15 4.49 -22.34
C ILE A 43 2.14 3.41 -22.78
N PRO A 44 2.45 2.10 -22.68
CA PRO A 44 1.50 1.08 -23.08
C PRO A 44 0.19 1.26 -22.32
N SER A 45 -0.88 1.63 -23.05
CA SER A 45 -2.21 1.87 -22.49
C SER A 45 -2.78 0.64 -21.76
N GLN A 46 -2.20 -0.54 -21.99
CA GLN A 46 -2.49 -1.79 -21.28
C GLN A 46 -2.02 -1.79 -19.81
N LEU A 47 -0.97 -1.04 -19.44
CA LEU A 47 -0.56 -0.88 -18.04
C LEU A 47 -1.50 0.08 -17.28
N LEU A 48 -2.11 1.04 -17.98
CA LEU A 48 -2.88 2.15 -17.42
C LEU A 48 -4.39 1.88 -17.25
N ARG A 49 -4.92 0.70 -17.60
CA ARG A 49 -6.30 0.32 -17.24
C ARG A 49 -6.42 -0.01 -15.74
N ALA A 50 -5.98 0.88 -14.85
CA ALA A 50 -6.51 0.90 -13.50
C ALA A 50 -8.02 1.14 -13.60
N ASN A 51 -8.77 0.70 -12.58
CA ASN A 51 -10.23 0.81 -12.56
C ASN A 51 -10.65 2.20 -13.09
N PRO A 52 -11.36 2.30 -14.22
CA PRO A 52 -11.63 3.57 -14.91
C PRO A 52 -12.45 4.55 -14.06
N ARG A 53 -12.92 4.11 -12.89
CA ARG A 53 -13.68 4.93 -11.95
C ARG A 53 -12.82 5.94 -11.17
N ARG A 54 -11.50 5.80 -11.08
CA ARG A 54 -10.67 6.72 -10.27
C ARG A 54 -9.33 7.00 -10.92
N GLU A 55 -9.32 8.03 -11.77
CA GLU A 55 -8.09 8.63 -12.26
C GLU A 55 -7.30 9.22 -11.08
N ALA A 56 -5.97 9.07 -11.10
CA ALA A 56 -5.13 9.76 -10.15
C ALA A 56 -5.42 11.27 -10.21
N VAL A 57 -5.84 11.85 -9.09
CA VAL A 57 -6.04 13.30 -9.00
C VAL A 57 -4.66 13.95 -9.21
N PRO A 58 -4.47 14.75 -10.29
CA PRO A 58 -3.18 15.37 -10.54
C PRO A 58 -2.77 16.20 -9.33
N TYR A 59 -1.57 15.96 -8.83
CA TYR A 59 -1.05 16.75 -7.73
C TYR A 59 -0.75 18.16 -8.22
N THR A 60 -1.47 19.14 -7.68
CA THR A 60 -1.20 20.56 -7.91
C THR A 60 -0.28 21.06 -6.81
N VAL A 61 0.91 21.52 -7.20
CA VAL A 61 1.90 22.08 -6.27
C VAL A 61 1.31 23.36 -5.65
N PRO A 62 1.24 23.47 -4.31
CA PRO A 62 0.82 24.69 -3.65
C PRO A 62 1.68 25.90 -4.05
N ASP A 63 1.07 27.09 -4.11
CA ASP A 63 1.79 28.34 -4.43
C ASP A 63 2.91 28.65 -3.43
N GLN A 64 2.71 28.27 -2.17
CA GLN A 64 3.68 28.40 -1.09
C GLN A 64 3.83 27.07 -0.37
N LEU A 65 5.07 26.58 -0.34
CA LEU A 65 5.45 25.44 0.48
C LEU A 65 6.05 25.94 1.80
N PRO A 66 5.89 25.18 2.90
CA PRO A 66 6.48 25.55 4.17
C PRO A 66 8.01 25.46 4.13
N ASP A 67 8.66 26.38 4.85
CA ASP A 67 10.07 26.27 5.19
C ASP A 67 10.22 25.19 6.26
N ILE A 68 10.73 24.03 5.85
CA ILE A 68 10.95 22.88 6.72
C ILE A 68 12.45 22.78 7.01
N ASP A 69 12.82 22.68 8.28
CA ASP A 69 14.13 22.17 8.68
C ASP A 69 14.01 20.66 8.93
N PRO A 70 14.51 19.78 8.04
CA PRO A 70 14.38 18.33 8.21
C PRO A 70 15.04 17.81 9.50
N THR A 71 15.98 18.55 10.10
CA THR A 71 16.66 18.13 11.32
C THR A 71 15.75 18.19 12.55
N GLU A 72 14.68 19.00 12.51
CA GLU A 72 13.69 19.06 13.60
C GLU A 72 12.72 17.88 13.63
N TRP A 73 12.62 17.13 12.54
CA TRP A 73 11.60 16.10 12.35
C TRP A 73 12.13 14.69 12.54
N ILE A 74 11.22 13.81 12.98
CA ILE A 74 11.32 12.37 12.81
C ILE A 74 10.50 12.02 11.56
N PHE A 75 11.06 11.26 10.63
CA PHE A 75 10.32 10.74 9.48
C PHE A 75 9.99 9.27 9.71
N LEU A 76 8.72 8.90 9.65
CA LEU A 76 8.25 7.52 9.80
C LEU A 76 7.48 7.10 8.55
N ILE A 77 8.07 6.21 7.75
CA ILE A 77 7.43 5.66 6.55
C ILE A 77 6.78 4.33 6.92
N ILE A 78 5.46 4.25 6.86
CA ILE A 78 4.69 3.05 7.17
C ILE A 78 4.25 2.39 5.87
N HIS A 79 4.45 1.08 5.76
CA HIS A 79 3.88 0.29 4.66
C HIS A 79 3.45 -1.09 5.14
N TYR A 80 2.59 -1.71 4.34
CA TYR A 80 2.09 -3.07 4.48
C TYR A 80 2.50 -3.93 3.30
N HIS A 81 2.28 -5.23 3.42
CA HIS A 81 2.46 -6.14 2.29
C HIS A 81 1.61 -5.67 1.10
N LYS A 82 2.19 -5.61 -0.10
CA LYS A 82 1.59 -5.08 -1.35
C LYS A 82 1.24 -3.59 -1.40
N THR A 83 1.68 -2.77 -0.44
CA THR A 83 1.51 -1.29 -0.48
C THR A 83 2.77 -0.51 -0.83
N GLY A 84 3.87 -1.21 -1.16
CA GLY A 84 5.08 -0.58 -1.73
C GLY A 84 6.31 -0.71 -0.85
N HIS A 85 6.78 -1.93 -0.61
CA HIS A 85 8.03 -2.19 0.10
C HIS A 85 9.23 -1.48 -0.56
N ASP A 86 9.46 -1.71 -1.85
CA ASP A 86 10.55 -1.08 -2.60
C ASP A 86 10.37 0.45 -2.72
N LEU A 87 9.12 0.90 -2.81
CA LEU A 87 8.79 2.33 -2.81
C LEU A 87 9.21 2.97 -1.49
N SER A 88 8.87 2.38 -0.34
CA SER A 88 9.23 2.92 0.98
C SER A 88 10.73 3.13 1.16
N ARG A 89 11.55 2.21 0.64
CA ARG A 89 13.02 2.33 0.62
C ARG A 89 13.47 3.46 -0.30
N SER A 90 12.87 3.55 -1.50
CA SER A 90 13.17 4.63 -2.44
C SER A 90 12.84 6.00 -1.84
N LEU A 91 11.70 6.14 -1.16
CA LEU A 91 11.29 7.38 -0.49
C LEU A 91 12.25 7.77 0.64
N ARG A 92 12.69 6.80 1.47
CA ARG A 92 13.75 7.02 2.45
C ARG A 92 15.01 7.56 1.78
N ASP A 93 15.47 6.88 0.73
CA ASP A 93 16.69 7.25 0.03
C ASP A 93 16.58 8.63 -0.63
N PHE A 94 15.39 9.07 -1.05
CA PHE A 94 15.18 10.44 -1.54
C PHE A 94 15.41 11.47 -0.46
N ILE A 95 14.88 11.27 0.75
CA ILE A 95 15.10 12.18 1.87
C ILE A 95 16.59 12.21 2.22
N THR A 96 17.22 11.04 2.40
CA THR A 96 18.64 10.93 2.81
C THR A 96 19.57 11.58 1.80
N ASN A 97 19.35 11.38 0.50
CA ASN A 97 20.24 11.92 -0.53
C ASN A 97 20.03 13.42 -0.82
N SER A 98 18.93 14.01 -0.35
CA SER A 98 18.58 15.40 -0.64
C SER A 98 18.76 16.33 0.56
N THR A 99 19.17 15.81 1.70
CA THR A 99 19.29 16.56 2.96
C THR A 99 20.60 16.23 3.67
N GLU A 100 20.95 17.02 4.69
CA GLU A 100 22.11 16.74 5.54
C GLU A 100 21.85 15.66 6.60
N LEU A 101 20.74 14.92 6.50
CA LEU A 101 20.39 13.87 7.45
C LEU A 101 21.41 12.72 7.36
N LYS A 102 22.31 12.64 8.34
CA LYS A 102 23.46 11.73 8.33
C LYS A 102 23.11 10.26 8.61
N HIS A 103 21.89 9.96 9.03
CA HIS A 103 21.54 8.64 9.56
C HIS A 103 20.20 8.12 9.05
N ASN A 104 20.25 6.99 8.34
CA ASN A 104 19.09 6.14 8.17
C ASN A 104 18.77 5.47 9.52
N GLY A 105 17.53 5.57 9.96
CA GLY A 105 17.03 4.74 11.05
C GLY A 105 16.99 3.28 10.63
N GLU A 106 16.89 2.39 11.62
CA GLU A 106 16.71 0.97 11.37
C GLU A 106 15.38 0.71 10.65
N GLU A 107 15.36 -0.29 9.76
CA GLU A 107 14.08 -0.82 9.28
C GLU A 107 13.40 -1.57 10.42
N ASN A 108 12.13 -1.25 10.64
CA ASN A 108 11.34 -1.63 11.81
C ASN A 108 11.89 -0.95 13.08
N ALA A 109 11.76 0.38 13.12
CA ALA A 109 12.10 1.25 14.26
C ALA A 109 11.59 0.72 15.60
N PHE A 110 10.49 -0.02 15.56
CA PHE A 110 10.04 -0.89 16.62
C PHE A 110 9.69 -2.27 16.05
N ALA A 111 9.69 -3.26 16.94
CA ALA A 111 9.57 -4.67 16.56
C ALA A 111 8.35 -4.91 15.65
N ARG A 112 8.61 -5.42 14.44
CA ARG A 112 7.60 -5.68 13.40
C ARG A 112 6.48 -6.55 13.96
N ARG A 113 5.23 -6.11 13.87
CA ARG A 113 4.05 -6.87 14.33
C ARG A 113 4.12 -7.28 15.81
N HIS A 114 4.84 -6.54 16.63
CA HIS A 114 4.84 -6.68 18.09
C HIS A 114 4.13 -5.50 18.73
N HIS A 115 3.52 -5.74 19.87
CA HIS A 115 2.94 -4.73 20.74
C HIS A 115 3.18 -5.12 22.20
N ASP A 116 3.00 -4.21 23.14
CA ASP A 116 3.00 -4.53 24.56
C ASP A 116 1.69 -5.24 24.93
N GLN A 117 1.76 -6.30 25.73
CA GLN A 117 0.59 -7.11 26.08
C GLN A 117 -0.50 -6.31 26.82
N TYR A 118 -0.10 -5.31 27.62
CA TYR A 118 -1.00 -4.55 28.47
C TYR A 118 -1.52 -3.30 27.77
N THR A 119 -0.62 -2.49 27.22
CA THR A 119 -1.03 -1.25 26.55
C THR A 119 -1.57 -1.52 25.17
N LYS A 120 -1.17 -2.62 24.52
CA LYS A 120 -1.45 -2.96 23.11
C LYS A 120 -0.78 -2.00 22.11
N CYS A 121 0.08 -1.10 22.58
CA CYS A 121 0.84 -0.19 21.73
C CYS A 121 2.10 -0.88 21.19
N PRO A 122 2.71 -0.38 20.11
CA PRO A 122 4.03 -0.83 19.72
C PRO A 122 5.02 -0.73 20.89
N LYS A 123 5.86 -1.75 21.05
CA LYS A 123 6.84 -1.82 22.13
C LYS A 123 8.17 -1.22 21.68
N ASP A 124 8.92 -0.65 22.62
CA ASP A 124 10.31 -0.21 22.42
C ASP A 124 10.45 0.82 21.28
N VAL A 125 9.51 1.77 21.18
CA VAL A 125 9.55 2.85 20.20
C VAL A 125 10.69 3.82 20.56
N ASP A 126 11.89 3.62 20.01
CA ASP A 126 13.01 4.57 20.09
C ASP A 126 13.23 5.30 18.76
N MET A 127 12.60 6.47 18.61
CA MET A 127 12.75 7.30 17.43
C MET A 127 13.42 8.63 17.76
N ARG A 128 14.42 8.99 16.96
CA ARG A 128 15.22 10.21 17.15
C ARG A 128 15.00 11.18 15.99
N ARG A 129 15.11 12.47 16.30
CA ARG A 129 15.06 13.54 15.29
C ARG A 129 16.20 13.40 14.30
N SER A 130 16.00 13.98 13.13
CA SER A 130 16.95 13.90 12.03
C SER A 130 17.19 12.46 11.53
N MET A 131 16.26 11.55 11.82
CA MET A 131 16.31 10.15 11.35
C MET A 131 15.05 9.79 10.57
N ILE A 132 15.22 8.86 9.64
CA ILE A 132 14.15 8.34 8.78
C ILE A 132 14.00 6.85 9.08
N TYR A 133 12.80 6.48 9.49
CA TYR A 133 12.42 5.13 9.85
C TYR A 133 11.48 4.55 8.80
N VAL A 134 11.59 3.24 8.56
CA VAL A 134 10.63 2.50 7.74
C VAL A 134 10.03 1.42 8.61
N GLN A 135 8.72 1.39 8.75
CA GLN A 135 8.01 0.41 9.59
C GLN A 135 7.09 -0.46 8.74
N VAL A 136 7.25 -1.77 8.86
CA VAL A 136 6.38 -2.74 8.20
C VAL A 136 5.22 -3.11 9.12
N SER A 137 4.00 -2.85 8.68
CA SER A 137 2.73 -3.28 9.28
C SER A 137 2.67 -3.14 10.81
N PRO A 138 2.79 -1.90 11.34
CA PRO A 138 2.77 -1.67 12.78
C PRO A 138 1.42 -2.07 13.41
N ASN A 139 1.47 -2.47 14.68
CA ASN A 139 0.30 -2.83 15.49
C ASN A 139 -0.14 -1.63 16.33
N PHE A 140 -1.00 -0.75 15.80
CA PHE A 140 -1.58 0.35 16.58
C PHE A 140 -2.91 -0.08 17.20
N PHE A 141 -2.87 -1.09 18.10
CA PHE A 141 -4.09 -1.65 18.71
C PHE A 141 -4.52 -0.96 20.00
N CYS A 142 -3.69 -0.06 20.53
CA CYS A 142 -3.99 0.66 21.76
C CYS A 142 -4.93 1.85 21.56
N ASP A 143 -5.33 2.47 22.68
CA ASP A 143 -6.07 3.72 22.66
C ASP A 143 -5.20 4.87 22.14
N ILE A 144 -5.86 5.91 21.64
CA ILE A 144 -5.22 7.03 20.94
C ILE A 144 -4.30 7.83 21.84
N ARG A 145 -4.70 8.05 23.10
CA ARG A 145 -3.88 8.81 24.04
C ARG A 145 -2.59 8.06 24.34
N THR A 146 -2.65 6.76 24.59
CA THR A 146 -1.45 5.95 24.82
C THR A 146 -0.60 5.88 23.56
N LEU A 147 -1.20 5.68 22.38
CA LEU A 147 -0.46 5.66 21.11
C LEU A 147 0.28 6.96 20.81
N ALA A 148 -0.40 8.11 20.96
CA ALA A 148 0.20 9.43 20.78
C ALA A 148 1.36 9.63 21.76
N LYS A 149 1.18 9.22 23.02
CA LYS A 149 2.24 9.28 24.04
C LYS A 149 3.44 8.41 23.68
N GLU A 150 3.24 7.19 23.18
CA GLU A 150 4.34 6.29 22.78
C GLU A 150 5.12 6.84 21.58
N LEU A 151 4.42 7.35 20.56
CA LEU A 151 5.05 7.98 19.40
C LEU A 151 5.84 9.24 19.78
N LEU A 152 5.31 10.04 20.71
CA LEU A 152 5.90 11.31 21.18
C LEU A 152 6.76 11.17 22.43
N SER A 153 7.05 9.94 22.88
CA SER A 153 7.71 9.64 24.15
C SER A 153 9.10 10.29 24.26
N HIS A 154 9.74 10.56 23.11
CA HIS A 154 11.03 11.24 23.03
C HIS A 154 10.85 12.75 23.07
N LYS A 155 11.12 13.40 24.21
CA LYS A 155 11.31 14.86 24.37
C LYS A 155 10.11 15.78 24.01
N LYS A 156 9.89 16.78 24.86
CA LYS A 156 8.84 17.82 24.74
C LYS A 156 8.70 18.46 23.34
N LYS A 157 9.80 18.69 22.62
CA LYS A 157 9.82 19.39 21.31
C LYS A 157 9.76 18.48 20.08
N THR A 158 9.30 17.24 20.22
CA THR A 158 9.37 16.28 19.11
C THR A 158 8.20 16.44 18.16
N LYS A 159 8.56 16.42 16.87
CA LYS A 159 7.69 16.51 15.70
C LYS A 159 7.91 15.29 14.81
N ILE A 160 6.85 14.71 14.28
CA ILE A 160 6.87 13.49 13.46
C ILE A 160 6.10 13.75 12.17
N LYS A 161 6.72 13.41 11.04
CA LYS A 161 6.03 13.26 9.75
C LYS A 161 5.87 11.79 9.43
N ILE A 162 4.63 11.37 9.30
CA ILE A 162 4.26 10.00 8.97
C ILE A 162 3.93 9.97 7.48
N ILE A 163 4.64 9.14 6.72
CA ILE A 163 4.32 8.87 5.32
C ILE A 163 3.69 7.49 5.28
N HIS A 164 2.38 7.45 5.09
CA HIS A 164 1.58 6.24 5.19
C HIS A 164 1.25 5.70 3.79
N LEU A 165 1.93 4.62 3.40
CA LEU A 165 1.68 3.97 2.12
C LEU A 165 0.50 3.01 2.24
N VAL A 166 -0.55 3.29 1.48
CA VAL A 166 -1.80 2.53 1.44
C VAL A 166 -2.07 2.04 0.03
N ARG A 167 -3.08 1.19 -0.12
CA ARG A 167 -3.53 0.71 -1.43
C ARG A 167 -5.02 0.44 -1.41
N ASN A 168 -5.67 0.55 -2.55
CA ASN A 168 -7.05 0.09 -2.69
C ASN A 168 -7.13 -1.40 -2.27
N PRO A 169 -8.05 -1.77 -1.36
CA PRO A 169 -8.05 -3.11 -0.76
C PRO A 169 -8.33 -4.23 -1.78
N PHE A 170 -9.15 -3.98 -2.80
CA PHE A 170 -9.38 -4.93 -3.89
C PHE A 170 -8.12 -5.13 -4.73
N SER A 171 -7.47 -4.03 -5.12
CA SER A 171 -6.21 -4.08 -5.87
C SER A 171 -5.09 -4.74 -5.06
N MET A 172 -5.06 -4.52 -3.75
CA MET A 172 -4.11 -5.14 -2.82
C MET A 172 -4.34 -6.66 -2.73
N ALA A 173 -5.59 -7.10 -2.60
CA ALA A 173 -5.96 -8.53 -2.56
C ALA A 173 -5.59 -9.27 -3.85
N ILE A 174 -5.95 -8.71 -5.02
CA ILE A 174 -5.57 -9.28 -6.33
C ILE A 174 -4.05 -9.33 -6.48
N SER A 175 -3.36 -8.24 -6.10
CA SER A 175 -1.90 -8.20 -6.13
C SER A 175 -1.26 -9.24 -5.21
N ASN A 176 -1.88 -9.57 -4.08
CA ASN A 176 -1.38 -10.59 -3.17
C ASN A 176 -1.55 -11.98 -3.77
N PHE A 177 -2.75 -12.28 -4.28
CA PHE A 177 -3.04 -13.54 -4.96
C PHE A 177 -2.10 -13.79 -6.14
N ASN A 178 -1.97 -12.82 -7.05
CA ASN A 178 -1.15 -12.96 -8.26
C ASN A 178 0.33 -13.19 -7.92
N TYR A 179 0.84 -12.48 -6.92
CA TYR A 179 2.24 -12.60 -6.53
C TYR A 179 2.54 -13.94 -5.85
N HIS A 180 1.65 -14.40 -4.97
CA HIS A 180 1.89 -15.62 -4.19
C HIS A 180 1.50 -16.90 -4.92
N SER A 181 0.70 -16.82 -5.98
CA SER A 181 0.45 -17.94 -6.89
C SER A 181 1.49 -18.06 -8.00
N ALA A 182 2.40 -17.09 -8.14
CA ALA A 182 3.38 -17.05 -9.22
C ALA A 182 4.37 -18.23 -9.17
N TYR A 183 4.87 -18.64 -10.34
CA TYR A 183 5.98 -19.57 -10.49
C TYR A 183 7.16 -18.88 -11.20
N PRO A 184 8.41 -19.01 -10.71
CA PRO A 184 8.79 -19.64 -9.45
C PRO A 184 8.23 -18.89 -8.22
N VAL A 185 8.20 -19.57 -7.08
CA VAL A 185 7.79 -18.98 -5.79
C VAL A 185 8.69 -17.79 -5.48
N ILE A 186 8.10 -16.62 -5.28
CA ILE A 186 8.85 -15.38 -5.01
C ILE A 186 9.18 -15.25 -3.51
N GLU A 187 8.22 -15.56 -2.63
CA GLU A 187 8.38 -15.48 -1.18
C GLU A 187 8.24 -16.86 -0.52
N PRO A 188 9.32 -17.45 0.05
CA PRO A 188 9.31 -18.83 0.53
C PRO A 188 8.29 -19.15 1.62
N TRP A 189 7.85 -18.15 2.39
CA TRP A 189 6.92 -18.36 3.50
C TRP A 189 5.57 -18.92 3.04
N VAL A 190 5.15 -18.69 1.78
CA VAL A 190 3.92 -19.28 1.22
C VAL A 190 3.95 -20.80 1.13
N MET A 191 5.14 -21.40 1.22
CA MET A 191 5.30 -22.86 1.24
C MET A 191 5.05 -23.47 2.61
N THR A 192 5.12 -22.67 3.68
CA THR A 192 5.03 -23.12 5.07
C THR A 192 3.90 -22.47 5.85
N ALA A 193 3.29 -21.40 5.33
CA ALA A 193 2.22 -20.68 6.00
C ALA A 193 0.94 -21.51 6.11
N GLN A 194 0.24 -21.29 7.23
CA GLN A 194 -1.09 -21.79 7.49
C GLN A 194 -2.05 -20.60 7.47
N PRO A 195 -2.74 -20.34 6.33
CA PRO A 195 -3.51 -19.11 6.15
C PRO A 195 -4.73 -19.02 7.09
N CYS A 196 -5.17 -20.15 7.63
CA CYS A 196 -6.31 -20.26 8.54
C CYS A 196 -5.90 -20.45 10.01
N ALA A 197 -4.60 -20.37 10.32
CA ALA A 197 -4.18 -20.51 11.71
C ALA A 197 -4.66 -19.32 12.54
N GLU A 198 -5.31 -19.63 13.66
CA GLU A 198 -5.60 -18.63 14.69
C GLU A 198 -4.30 -18.16 15.34
N GLU A 199 -3.86 -16.97 14.95
CA GLU A 199 -2.65 -16.37 15.52
C GLU A 199 -3.02 -15.62 16.81
N LYS A 200 -2.56 -16.14 17.95
CA LYS A 200 -2.72 -15.53 19.27
C LYS A 200 -1.48 -14.72 19.65
N PHE A 201 -1.67 -13.45 19.98
CA PHE A 201 -0.65 -12.61 20.57
C PHE A 201 -0.51 -12.94 22.05
N PHE A 202 0.73 -13.15 22.50
CA PHE A 202 1.04 -13.55 23.89
C PHE A 202 0.30 -14.81 24.37
N GLY A 203 -0.13 -15.66 23.43
CA GLY A 203 -0.92 -16.87 23.72
C GLY A 203 -2.36 -16.61 24.19
N VAL A 204 -2.78 -15.35 24.32
CA VAL A 204 -4.07 -14.99 24.96
C VAL A 204 -4.93 -14.06 24.12
N GLN A 205 -4.36 -13.13 23.37
CA GLN A 205 -5.10 -12.11 22.63
C GLN A 205 -5.31 -12.56 21.18
N SER A 206 -6.55 -12.60 20.73
CA SER A 206 -6.85 -12.89 19.33
C SER A 206 -6.73 -11.62 18.47
N TYR A 207 -6.45 -11.78 17.17
CA TYR A 207 -6.41 -10.65 16.25
C TYR A 207 -7.74 -9.86 16.18
N PRO A 208 -8.92 -10.52 16.18
CA PRO A 208 -10.21 -9.83 16.28
C PRO A 208 -10.34 -8.94 17.53
N GLU A 209 -9.98 -9.45 18.71
CA GLU A 209 -10.05 -8.69 19.98
C GLU A 209 -9.24 -7.39 19.96
N LEU A 210 -8.17 -7.34 19.16
CA LEU A 210 -7.29 -6.18 19.03
C LEU A 210 -7.80 -5.15 18.03
N LEU A 211 -8.66 -5.54 17.08
CA LEU A 211 -9.15 -4.66 16.02
C LEU A 211 -10.60 -4.18 16.25
N LEU A 212 -11.44 -5.04 16.82
CA LEU A 212 -12.87 -4.77 17.00
C LEU A 212 -13.15 -3.46 17.76
N PRO A 213 -12.40 -3.06 18.81
CA PRO A 213 -12.64 -1.78 19.46
C PRO A 213 -12.57 -0.61 18.47
N THR A 214 -11.52 -0.57 17.63
CA THR A 214 -11.40 0.46 16.59
C THR A 214 -12.52 0.35 15.56
N PHE A 215 -12.93 -0.84 15.15
CA PHE A 215 -13.87 -1.03 14.04
C PHE A 215 -15.35 -0.80 14.39
N LEU A 216 -15.70 -0.94 15.67
CA LEU A 216 -17.06 -0.72 16.17
C LEU A 216 -17.32 0.74 16.55
N GLU A 217 -16.30 1.48 16.98
CA GLU A 217 -16.42 2.88 17.48
C GLU A 217 -16.37 3.95 16.35
N GLN A 218 -16.27 3.54 15.09
CA GLN A 218 -15.96 4.40 13.93
C GLN A 218 -16.99 5.46 13.52
N GLN A 219 -18.16 5.54 14.16
CA GLN A 219 -19.27 6.33 13.63
C GLN A 219 -19.01 7.86 13.61
N ASP A 220 -18.17 8.40 14.51
CA ASP A 220 -18.01 9.85 14.64
C ASP A 220 -16.71 10.42 14.04
N VAL A 221 -15.68 9.59 13.83
CA VAL A 221 -14.31 10.05 13.56
C VAL A 221 -14.09 10.44 12.10
N MET A 222 -14.82 9.82 11.18
CA MET A 222 -14.64 9.99 9.74
C MET A 222 -15.46 11.17 9.19
N GLY A 223 -15.61 12.26 9.95
CA GLY A 223 -16.04 13.57 9.42
C GLY A 223 -17.37 13.60 8.64
N GLY A 224 -18.32 12.73 9.00
CA GLY A 224 -19.61 12.63 8.30
C GLY A 224 -19.64 11.64 7.14
N VAL A 225 -18.54 10.93 6.86
CA VAL A 225 -18.58 9.65 6.16
C VAL A 225 -19.12 8.63 7.16
N GLY A 226 -20.41 8.75 7.48
CA GLY A 226 -21.12 7.78 8.28
C GLY A 226 -20.98 6.45 7.58
N LEU A 227 -20.05 5.62 8.07
CA LEU A 227 -20.17 4.21 7.81
C LEU A 227 -21.45 3.83 8.55
N ASP A 228 -22.56 3.73 7.83
CA ASP A 228 -23.86 3.30 8.38
C ASP A 228 -23.73 1.96 9.12
N ASN A 229 -22.63 1.23 8.85
CA ASN A 229 -22.27 -0.04 9.44
C ASN A 229 -20.80 -0.05 9.90
N PRO A 230 -20.46 -0.72 11.02
CA PRO A 230 -19.08 -0.99 11.41
C PRO A 230 -18.21 -1.53 10.27
N LEU A 231 -16.90 -1.26 10.33
CA LEU A 231 -15.97 -1.77 9.32
C LEU A 231 -16.04 -3.31 9.21
N MET A 232 -16.13 -3.98 10.37
CA MET A 232 -16.40 -5.40 10.52
C MET A 232 -17.21 -5.66 11.79
N TYR A 233 -18.09 -6.64 11.73
CA TYR A 233 -18.79 -7.19 12.90
C TYR A 233 -17.99 -8.34 13.52
N PRO A 234 -18.22 -8.69 14.80
CA PRO A 234 -17.59 -9.85 15.42
C PRO A 234 -17.78 -11.15 14.62
N ASP A 235 -18.99 -11.38 14.12
CA ASP A 235 -19.35 -12.60 13.36
C ASP A 235 -18.60 -12.69 12.02
N ASP A 236 -18.13 -11.57 11.46
CA ASP A 236 -17.37 -11.56 10.23
C ASP A 236 -16.05 -12.33 10.37
N PHE A 237 -15.40 -12.25 11.54
CA PHE A 237 -14.18 -13.00 11.80
C PHE A 237 -14.42 -14.51 11.89
N GLY A 238 -15.55 -14.92 12.49
CA GLY A 238 -15.99 -16.31 12.50
C GLY A 238 -16.23 -16.83 11.08
N ALA A 239 -17.00 -16.07 10.30
CA ALA A 239 -17.31 -16.40 8.90
C ALA A 239 -16.05 -16.48 8.02
N LEU A 240 -15.10 -15.56 8.19
CA LEU A 240 -13.80 -15.61 7.50
C LEU A 240 -13.00 -16.87 7.89
N SER A 241 -12.97 -17.22 9.17
CA SER A 241 -12.26 -18.41 9.66
C SER A 241 -12.86 -19.69 9.07
N GLU A 242 -14.18 -19.86 9.20
CA GLU A 242 -14.92 -21.00 8.65
C GLU A 242 -14.69 -21.13 7.14
N ARG A 243 -14.77 -20.01 6.41
CA ARG A 243 -14.55 -20.00 4.97
C ARG A 243 -13.11 -20.32 4.60
N CYS A 244 -12.13 -19.85 5.36
CA CYS A 244 -10.73 -20.22 5.18
C CYS A 244 -10.55 -21.73 5.29
N HIS A 245 -11.07 -22.33 6.37
CA HIS A 245 -10.99 -23.77 6.59
C HIS A 245 -11.69 -24.57 5.47
N ALA A 246 -12.84 -24.09 4.98
CA ALA A 246 -13.52 -24.71 3.84
C ALA A 246 -12.66 -24.71 2.57
N LEU A 247 -11.95 -23.62 2.27
CA LEU A 247 -11.08 -23.50 1.10
C LEU A 247 -9.74 -24.23 1.24
N TYR A 248 -9.15 -24.22 2.44
CA TYR A 248 -7.80 -24.72 2.69
C TYR A 248 -7.76 -26.19 3.13
N GLN A 249 -8.67 -26.64 3.98
CA GLN A 249 -8.65 -28.02 4.49
C GLN A 249 -9.61 -28.93 3.75
N ASN A 250 -10.76 -28.38 3.34
CA ASN A 250 -11.83 -29.14 2.70
C ASN A 250 -11.94 -28.84 1.22
N SER A 251 -10.83 -28.61 0.50
CA SER A 251 -10.83 -28.17 -0.90
C SER A 251 -11.50 -29.18 -1.86
N PHE A 252 -12.83 -29.14 -1.82
CA PHE A 252 -13.82 -29.70 -2.72
C PHE A 252 -13.53 -31.13 -3.17
N ASN A 253 -13.22 -32.03 -2.23
CA ASN A 253 -13.02 -33.47 -2.46
C ASN A 253 -11.92 -33.81 -3.49
N ARG A 254 -10.93 -32.94 -3.69
CA ARG A 254 -9.79 -33.26 -4.55
C ARG A 254 -8.83 -34.18 -3.81
N ALA A 255 -8.67 -35.41 -4.31
CA ALA A 255 -7.75 -36.37 -3.71
C ALA A 255 -6.31 -35.80 -3.62
N GLY A 256 -5.71 -35.83 -2.42
CA GLY A 256 -4.36 -35.35 -2.18
C GLY A 256 -4.26 -33.87 -1.79
N SER A 257 -5.37 -33.11 -1.83
CA SER A 257 -5.35 -31.70 -1.46
C SER A 257 -5.14 -31.47 0.03
N GLU A 258 -5.43 -32.45 0.88
CA GLU A 258 -5.18 -32.41 2.32
C GLU A 258 -3.69 -32.24 2.68
N LYS A 259 -2.80 -32.45 1.71
CA LYS A 259 -1.33 -32.30 1.85
C LYS A 259 -0.80 -31.04 1.17
N TRP A 260 -1.67 -30.24 0.55
CA TRP A 260 -1.24 -29.02 -0.11
C TRP A 260 -0.87 -27.98 0.95
N ASN A 261 0.22 -27.25 0.69
CA ASN A 261 0.53 -26.04 1.42
C ASN A 261 -0.22 -24.85 0.81
N TYR A 262 -0.13 -23.69 1.44
CA TYR A 262 -0.79 -22.48 0.97
C TYR A 262 -0.49 -22.15 -0.50
N TYR A 263 0.78 -22.19 -0.92
CA TYR A 263 1.17 -22.03 -2.32
C TYR A 263 0.41 -22.98 -3.28
N ASN A 264 0.37 -24.27 -2.94
CA ASN A 264 -0.29 -25.27 -3.77
C ASN A 264 -1.80 -25.03 -3.84
N HIS A 265 -2.44 -24.59 -2.74
CA HIS A 265 -3.84 -24.15 -2.80
C HIS A 265 -4.04 -22.98 -3.75
N LEU A 266 -3.24 -21.91 -3.63
CA LEU A 266 -3.37 -20.74 -4.51
C LEU A 266 -3.19 -21.07 -5.99
N ARG A 267 -2.30 -22.03 -6.30
CA ARG A 267 -2.01 -22.48 -7.67
C ARG A 267 -3.11 -23.35 -8.27
N HIS A 268 -3.72 -24.22 -7.46
CA HIS A 268 -4.54 -25.31 -7.99
C HIS A 268 -6.03 -25.15 -7.72
N LEU A 269 -6.46 -24.31 -6.76
CA LEU A 269 -7.86 -23.93 -6.62
C LEU A 269 -8.36 -23.21 -7.89
N ASP A 270 -9.68 -23.11 -8.04
CA ASP A 270 -10.22 -22.18 -9.03
C ASP A 270 -9.68 -20.76 -8.73
N PRO A 271 -9.33 -19.94 -9.73
CA PRO A 271 -8.78 -18.61 -9.49
C PRO A 271 -9.63 -17.74 -8.54
N THR A 272 -10.96 -17.89 -8.60
CA THR A 272 -11.87 -17.19 -7.69
C THR A 272 -11.68 -17.62 -6.24
N GLN A 273 -11.60 -18.92 -6.00
CA GLN A 273 -11.38 -19.53 -4.69
C GLN A 273 -9.96 -19.27 -4.15
N GLY A 274 -8.95 -19.29 -5.02
CA GLY A 274 -7.58 -18.95 -4.67
C GLY A 274 -7.45 -17.47 -4.26
N LEU A 275 -8.10 -16.57 -5.00
CA LEU A 275 -8.19 -15.16 -4.65
C LEU A 275 -8.92 -14.97 -3.31
N GLU A 276 -10.03 -15.68 -3.11
CA GLU A 276 -10.77 -15.65 -1.85
C GLU A 276 -9.90 -16.08 -0.67
N LEU A 277 -9.22 -17.22 -0.76
CA LEU A 277 -8.31 -17.71 0.27
C LEU A 277 -7.18 -16.71 0.55
N ALA A 278 -6.58 -16.14 -0.49
CA ALA A 278 -5.52 -15.14 -0.35
C ALA A 278 -6.03 -13.85 0.31
N THR A 279 -7.27 -13.46 0.03
CA THR A 279 -7.90 -12.28 0.62
C THR A 279 -8.22 -12.51 2.09
N ILE A 280 -8.78 -13.68 2.43
CA ILE A 280 -9.06 -14.06 3.82
C ILE A 280 -7.77 -14.03 4.63
N GLN A 281 -6.67 -14.59 4.12
CA GLN A 281 -5.36 -14.54 4.78
C GLN A 281 -4.90 -13.10 5.07
N MET A 282 -5.13 -12.16 4.16
CA MET A 282 -4.83 -10.75 4.36
C MET A 282 -5.76 -10.05 5.36
N CYS A 283 -6.92 -10.62 5.68
CA CYS A 283 -7.84 -10.11 6.68
C CYS A 283 -7.61 -10.74 8.07
N SER A 284 -7.37 -12.06 8.16
CA SER A 284 -7.49 -12.80 9.42
C SER A 284 -6.17 -13.22 10.07
N SER A 285 -5.08 -13.41 9.31
CA SER A 285 -3.81 -13.89 9.87
C SER A 285 -3.03 -12.77 10.59
N GLY A 286 -2.95 -12.78 11.92
CA GLY A 286 -2.13 -11.86 12.72
C GLY A 286 -0.61 -11.76 12.39
N ILE A 287 0.18 -12.82 12.31
CA ILE A 287 1.65 -12.74 12.15
C ILE A 287 2.05 -12.73 10.68
N ASN A 288 1.41 -13.49 9.80
CA ASN A 288 1.80 -13.61 8.38
C ASN A 288 0.83 -12.92 7.40
N GLY A 289 -0.30 -12.39 7.86
CA GLY A 289 -1.27 -11.67 7.04
C GLY A 289 -1.84 -10.45 7.76
N GLY A 290 -3.17 -10.29 7.69
CA GLY A 290 -3.91 -9.27 8.44
C GLY A 290 -3.68 -7.83 7.96
N ASP A 291 -2.81 -7.66 6.96
CA ASP A 291 -2.35 -6.35 6.48
C ASP A 291 -3.48 -5.44 5.99
N LEU A 292 -4.58 -5.99 5.45
CA LEU A 292 -5.75 -5.20 5.03
C LEU A 292 -6.41 -4.50 6.22
N LEU A 293 -6.75 -5.26 7.25
CA LEU A 293 -7.42 -4.72 8.44
C LEU A 293 -6.46 -3.88 9.27
N ARG A 294 -5.18 -4.24 9.30
CA ARG A 294 -4.14 -3.43 9.96
C ARG A 294 -3.94 -2.09 9.29
N MET A 295 -3.99 -2.04 7.96
CA MET A 295 -3.95 -0.78 7.23
C MET A 295 -5.14 0.10 7.60
N ALA A 296 -6.36 -0.44 7.55
CA ALA A 296 -7.57 0.28 7.94
C ALA A 296 -7.50 0.81 9.38
N ASN A 297 -7.16 -0.05 10.35
CA ASN A 297 -6.99 0.35 11.74
C ASN A 297 -5.98 1.48 11.90
N ASN A 298 -4.84 1.37 11.22
CA ASN A 298 -3.79 2.38 11.36
C ASN A 298 -4.17 3.72 10.71
N ILE A 299 -4.92 3.72 9.60
CA ILE A 299 -5.49 4.94 9.01
C ILE A 299 -6.35 5.66 10.05
N ILE A 300 -7.28 4.92 10.65
CA ILE A 300 -8.19 5.41 11.69
C ILE A 300 -7.41 6.00 12.85
N LYS A 301 -6.47 5.23 13.41
CA LYS A 301 -5.68 5.65 14.57
C LYS A 301 -4.87 6.92 14.29
N LEU A 302 -4.25 7.02 13.12
CA LEU A 302 -3.46 8.21 12.77
C LEU A 302 -4.34 9.45 12.65
N LYS A 303 -5.53 9.33 12.03
CA LYS A 303 -6.50 10.43 11.94
C LYS A 303 -7.01 10.86 13.32
N GLU A 304 -7.37 9.91 14.17
CA GLU A 304 -7.81 10.18 15.56
C GLU A 304 -6.71 10.88 16.38
N ILE A 305 -5.44 10.49 16.23
CA ILE A 305 -4.31 11.16 16.87
C ILE A 305 -4.24 12.62 16.45
N GLU A 306 -4.32 12.92 15.15
CA GLU A 306 -4.23 14.29 14.65
C GLU A 306 -5.40 15.15 15.16
N GLN A 307 -6.61 14.60 15.16
CA GLN A 307 -7.80 15.27 15.70
C GLN A 307 -7.67 15.53 17.20
N GLN A 308 -7.24 14.54 17.98
CA GLN A 308 -7.04 14.69 19.42
C GLN A 308 -5.96 15.74 19.72
N LEU A 309 -4.81 15.67 19.03
CA LEU A 309 -3.73 16.64 19.21
C LEU A 309 -4.13 18.05 18.77
N ALA A 310 -5.01 18.23 17.79
CA ALA A 310 -5.51 19.55 17.42
C ALA A 310 -6.32 20.22 18.55
N GLN A 311 -6.90 19.43 19.46
CA GLN A 311 -7.75 19.91 20.56
C GLN A 311 -7.02 19.99 21.92
N GLU A 312 -5.85 19.36 22.04
CA GLU A 312 -5.09 19.33 23.29
C GLU A 312 -4.28 20.61 23.53
N ASP A 313 -4.16 20.99 24.81
CA ASP A 313 -3.22 22.04 25.23
C ASP A 313 -1.83 21.44 25.52
N CYS A 314 -0.86 21.77 24.67
CA CYS A 314 0.56 21.40 24.82
C CYS A 314 1.40 22.52 25.43
N THR A 315 0.84 23.39 26.27
CA THR A 315 1.61 24.43 26.98
C THR A 315 2.87 23.86 27.63
N GLY A 316 4.01 24.49 27.36
CA GLY A 316 5.33 24.08 27.88
C GLY A 316 6.09 23.03 27.05
N THR A 317 5.54 22.56 25.93
CA THR A 317 6.30 21.73 24.97
C THR A 317 7.17 22.55 24.01
N GLY A 318 6.77 23.80 23.75
CA GLY A 318 7.40 24.70 22.77
C GLY A 318 6.96 24.46 21.32
N VAL A 319 5.99 23.58 21.08
CA VAL A 319 5.37 23.32 19.77
C VAL A 319 3.86 23.11 20.00
N PRO A 320 2.94 23.73 19.23
CA PRO A 320 1.51 23.45 19.34
C PRO A 320 1.22 21.95 19.16
N CYS A 321 0.29 21.37 19.95
CA CYS A 321 0.01 19.92 19.90
C CYS A 321 -0.31 19.45 18.47
N GLY A 322 -1.18 20.19 17.76
CA GLY A 322 -1.58 19.89 16.39
C GLY A 322 -0.46 19.96 15.35
N GLU A 323 0.74 20.44 15.72
CA GLU A 323 1.92 20.47 14.84
C GLU A 323 2.93 19.35 15.16
N ARG A 324 2.64 18.48 16.12
CA ARG A 324 3.58 17.46 16.58
C ARG A 324 3.55 16.19 15.76
N ILE A 325 2.40 15.83 15.19
CA ILE A 325 2.26 14.68 14.31
C ILE A 325 1.50 15.15 13.07
N HIS A 326 2.09 14.89 11.91
CA HIS A 326 1.44 15.07 10.62
C HIS A 326 1.53 13.76 9.85
N THR A 327 0.52 13.50 9.04
CA THR A 327 0.39 12.29 8.22
C THR A 327 0.15 12.67 6.78
N LEU A 328 0.92 12.09 5.88
CA LEU A 328 0.64 12.07 4.45
C LEU A 328 0.34 10.65 4.03
N THR A 329 -0.91 10.40 3.65
CA THR A 329 -1.34 9.12 3.06
C THR A 329 -1.10 9.14 1.56
N LEU A 330 -0.45 8.10 1.04
CA LEU A 330 -0.16 7.96 -0.40
C LEU A 330 -0.61 6.59 -0.90
N SER A 331 -1.34 6.58 -2.02
CA SER A 331 -1.77 5.35 -2.68
C SER A 331 -0.66 4.78 -3.56
N LEU A 332 -0.35 3.49 -3.38
CA LEU A 332 0.51 2.77 -4.32
C LEU A 332 -0.08 2.75 -5.73
N ASP A 333 -1.40 2.65 -5.86
CA ASP A 333 -2.06 2.60 -7.17
C ASP A 333 -1.85 3.93 -7.93
N TRP A 334 -1.80 5.06 -7.21
CA TRP A 334 -1.43 6.35 -7.81
C TRP A 334 0.05 6.43 -8.18
N PHE A 335 0.95 5.88 -7.36
CA PHE A 335 2.38 5.82 -7.72
C PHE A 335 2.63 4.98 -8.98
N ILE A 336 1.82 3.95 -9.22
CA ILE A 336 1.88 3.14 -10.44
C ILE A 336 1.42 3.94 -11.66
N GLN A 337 0.35 4.74 -11.51
CA GLN A 337 -0.21 5.56 -12.60
C GLN A 337 0.64 6.80 -12.90
N ASP A 338 1.00 7.56 -11.87
CA ASP A 338 1.80 8.79 -11.95
C ASP A 338 2.96 8.77 -10.93
N PRO A 339 4.04 8.02 -11.22
CA PRO A 339 5.21 7.99 -10.34
C PRO A 339 5.88 9.36 -10.21
N TYR A 340 5.70 10.27 -11.18
CA TYR A 340 6.32 11.60 -11.14
C TYR A 340 5.57 12.51 -10.17
N GLY A 341 4.27 12.74 -10.36
CA GLY A 341 3.48 13.64 -9.52
C GLY A 341 3.41 13.16 -8.07
N MET A 342 3.31 11.85 -7.85
CA MET A 342 3.33 11.28 -6.50
C MET A 342 4.68 11.45 -5.79
N THR A 343 5.79 11.41 -6.53
CA THR A 343 7.12 11.72 -5.96
C THR A 343 7.23 13.20 -5.62
N ILE A 344 6.72 14.11 -6.45
CA ILE A 344 6.68 15.55 -6.14
C ILE A 344 5.85 15.81 -4.87
N ARG A 345 4.62 15.26 -4.80
CA ARG A 345 3.75 15.38 -3.61
C ARG A 345 4.46 14.93 -2.34
N PHE A 346 5.14 13.79 -2.39
CA PHE A 346 5.95 13.30 -1.28
C PHE A 346 7.06 14.28 -0.88
N LEU A 347 7.85 14.78 -1.84
CA LEU A 347 8.96 15.69 -1.56
C LEU A 347 8.48 17.05 -1.04
N ASP A 348 7.35 17.54 -1.55
CA ASP A 348 6.74 18.79 -1.07
C ASP A 348 6.28 18.66 0.38
N TYR A 349 5.64 17.55 0.74
CA TYR A 349 5.27 17.29 2.12
C TYR A 349 6.48 17.04 3.03
N ALA A 350 7.41 16.18 2.63
CA ALA A 350 8.53 15.78 3.47
C ALA A 350 9.51 16.93 3.68
N LEU A 351 9.86 17.64 2.61
CA LEU A 351 10.99 18.57 2.57
C LEU A 351 10.59 20.02 2.32
N GLY A 352 9.40 20.34 1.77
CA GLY A 352 9.00 21.72 1.47
C GLY A 352 10.11 22.51 0.78
N ASN A 353 10.45 23.69 1.30
CA ASN A 353 11.53 24.51 0.72
C ASN A 353 12.95 24.09 1.13
N ALA A 354 13.14 23.02 1.92
CA ALA A 354 14.46 22.51 2.26
C ALA A 354 15.26 22.08 1.03
N ILE A 355 14.58 21.75 -0.07
CA ILE A 355 15.18 21.46 -1.37
C ILE A 355 14.51 22.28 -2.47
N THR A 356 15.28 22.65 -3.48
CA THR A 356 14.78 23.48 -4.58
C THR A 356 13.75 22.74 -5.42
N LYS A 357 12.83 23.49 -6.04
CA LYS A 357 11.87 22.93 -7.02
C LYS A 357 12.56 22.13 -8.13
N GLY A 358 13.69 22.62 -8.64
CA GLY A 358 14.47 21.93 -9.68
C GLY A 358 14.99 20.57 -9.22
N GLU A 359 15.45 20.49 -7.96
CA GLU A 359 15.92 19.24 -7.38
C GLU A 359 14.78 18.21 -7.22
N LYS A 360 13.60 18.66 -6.79
CA LYS A 360 12.41 17.80 -6.72
C LYS A 360 12.03 17.21 -8.07
N ILE A 361 11.97 18.07 -9.09
CA ILE A 361 11.70 17.66 -10.48
C ILE A 361 12.73 16.63 -10.94
N ARG A 362 14.02 16.86 -10.65
CA ARG A 362 15.10 15.94 -11.01
C ARG A 362 14.95 14.56 -10.35
N ILE A 363 14.60 14.51 -9.06
CA ILE A 363 14.38 13.27 -8.31
C ILE A 363 13.17 12.52 -8.86
N ALA A 364 12.03 13.21 -9.02
CA ALA A 364 10.80 12.63 -9.55
C ALA A 364 10.98 12.07 -10.97
N GLN A 365 11.67 12.81 -11.84
CA GLN A 365 12.00 12.38 -13.20
C GLN A 365 12.86 11.10 -13.18
N ARG A 366 13.90 11.07 -12.34
CA ARG A 366 14.78 9.91 -12.20
C ARG A 366 14.03 8.69 -11.68
N TYR A 367 13.16 8.87 -10.67
CA TYR A 367 12.36 7.77 -10.14
C TYR A 367 11.41 7.21 -11.19
N ARG A 368 10.66 8.07 -11.89
CA ARG A 368 9.76 7.67 -13.00
C ARG A 368 10.50 6.83 -14.05
N GLN A 369 11.66 7.29 -14.50
CA GLN A 369 12.49 6.56 -15.47
C GLN A 369 12.97 5.21 -14.90
N SER A 370 13.41 5.17 -13.65
CA SER A 370 13.81 3.93 -12.97
C SER A 370 12.65 2.94 -12.87
N TYR A 371 11.48 3.42 -12.47
CA TYR A 371 10.25 2.64 -12.35
C TYR A 371 9.85 2.01 -13.69
N TYR A 372 9.73 2.80 -14.76
CA TYR A 372 9.35 2.25 -16.08
C TYR A 372 10.40 1.32 -16.67
N ARG A 373 11.69 1.52 -16.39
CA ARG A 373 12.73 0.55 -16.76
C ARG A 373 12.54 -0.79 -16.05
N LYS A 374 12.24 -0.79 -14.75
CA LYS A 374 11.98 -2.03 -14.00
C LYS A 374 10.70 -2.72 -14.48
N VAL A 375 9.63 -1.97 -14.74
CA VAL A 375 8.37 -2.49 -15.31
C VAL A 375 8.64 -3.14 -16.68
N SER A 376 9.33 -2.44 -17.57
CA SER A 376 9.63 -2.94 -18.93
C SER A 376 10.61 -4.11 -18.92
N GLY A 377 11.50 -4.16 -17.92
CA GLY A 377 12.45 -5.25 -17.71
C GLY A 377 11.85 -6.51 -17.07
N GLY A 378 10.57 -6.50 -16.69
CA GLY A 378 9.90 -7.64 -16.09
C GLY A 378 10.35 -7.96 -14.67
N ASP A 379 10.72 -6.93 -13.89
CA ASP A 379 11.09 -7.09 -12.47
C ASP A 379 9.99 -7.85 -11.73
N SER A 380 10.35 -8.98 -11.11
CA SER A 380 9.39 -9.87 -10.46
C SER A 380 8.72 -9.25 -9.24
N HIS A 381 9.31 -8.21 -8.64
CA HIS A 381 8.78 -7.53 -7.47
C HIS A 381 7.84 -6.38 -7.81
N ILE A 382 7.94 -5.83 -9.02
CA ILE A 382 6.94 -4.88 -9.51
C ILE A 382 5.78 -5.69 -10.03
N THR A 383 4.60 -5.48 -9.43
CA THR A 383 3.32 -6.14 -9.71
C THR A 383 3.29 -6.72 -11.12
N LYS A 384 3.66 -8.01 -11.25
CA LYS A 384 3.54 -8.75 -12.49
C LYS A 384 2.08 -8.61 -12.90
N GLY A 385 1.90 -7.92 -14.02
CA GLY A 385 0.62 -7.34 -14.39
C GLY A 385 -0.46 -8.39 -14.30
N LYS A 386 -1.51 -8.06 -13.53
CA LYS A 386 -2.93 -8.25 -13.82
C LYS A 386 -3.42 -9.64 -14.28
N ASN A 387 -2.77 -10.24 -15.27
CA ASN A 387 -3.06 -11.54 -15.83
C ASN A 387 -2.52 -12.67 -14.93
N VAL A 388 -3.42 -13.45 -14.35
CA VAL A 388 -3.04 -14.69 -13.65
C VAL A 388 -2.90 -15.79 -14.67
N GLU A 389 -1.67 -16.24 -14.93
CA GLU A 389 -1.45 -17.50 -15.65
C GLU A 389 -1.74 -18.67 -14.71
N THR A 390 -2.89 -19.32 -14.93
CA THR A 390 -3.20 -20.58 -14.25
C THR A 390 -2.19 -21.66 -14.64
N PRO A 391 -2.07 -22.77 -13.89
CA PRO A 391 -1.26 -23.92 -14.31
C PRO A 391 -1.60 -24.46 -15.70
N LYS A 392 -2.80 -24.14 -16.22
CA LYS A 392 -3.29 -24.50 -17.55
C LYS A 392 -3.03 -23.43 -18.61
N GLY A 393 -2.32 -22.34 -18.27
CA GLY A 393 -2.02 -21.23 -19.17
C GLY A 393 -3.18 -20.26 -19.42
N HIS A 394 -4.33 -20.42 -18.75
CA HIS A 394 -5.41 -19.43 -18.85
C HIS A 394 -5.04 -18.16 -18.11
N VAL A 395 -5.22 -17.03 -18.78
CA VAL A 395 -5.11 -15.69 -18.23
C VAL A 395 -6.48 -15.25 -17.70
N VAL A 396 -6.56 -14.91 -16.40
CA VAL A 396 -7.78 -14.34 -15.82
C VAL A 396 -7.73 -12.82 -15.86
N ASP A 397 -8.83 -12.21 -16.32
CA ASP A 397 -9.00 -10.75 -16.35
C ASP A 397 -9.09 -10.18 -14.91
N PRO A 398 -8.24 -9.21 -14.54
CA PRO A 398 -8.34 -8.51 -13.26
C PRO A 398 -9.71 -7.91 -12.98
N VAL A 399 -10.40 -7.43 -14.02
CA VAL A 399 -11.73 -6.82 -13.86
C VAL A 399 -12.72 -7.88 -13.40
N LEU A 400 -12.59 -9.11 -13.89
CA LEU A 400 -13.40 -10.24 -13.42
C LEU A 400 -13.09 -10.58 -11.96
N LEU A 401 -11.80 -10.63 -11.59
CA LEU A 401 -11.37 -10.89 -10.22
C LEU A 401 -11.86 -9.81 -9.24
N GLU A 402 -11.79 -8.54 -9.64
CA GLU A 402 -12.28 -7.42 -8.85
C GLU A 402 -13.80 -7.47 -8.70
N ASN A 403 -14.54 -7.66 -9.79
CA ASN A 403 -16.00 -7.77 -9.77
C ASN A 403 -16.46 -8.94 -8.88
N MET A 404 -15.72 -10.05 -8.91
CA MET A 404 -15.99 -11.20 -8.04
C MET A 404 -15.78 -10.85 -6.56
N LEU A 405 -14.68 -10.18 -6.20
CA LEU A 405 -14.48 -9.73 -4.81
C LEU A 405 -15.55 -8.75 -4.38
N ARG A 406 -15.92 -7.79 -5.24
CA ARG A 406 -16.96 -6.79 -4.95
C ARG A 406 -18.34 -7.43 -4.79
N GLY A 407 -18.66 -8.45 -5.58
CA GLY A 407 -19.92 -9.18 -5.51
C GLY A 407 -19.98 -10.24 -4.41
N HIS A 408 -18.86 -10.52 -3.73
CA HIS A 408 -18.82 -11.49 -2.64
C HIS A 408 -19.53 -10.92 -1.40
N GLU A 409 -20.50 -11.62 -0.84
CA GLU A 409 -21.33 -11.14 0.29
C GLU A 409 -20.49 -10.67 1.49
N LEU A 410 -19.59 -11.53 1.99
CA LEU A 410 -18.71 -11.19 3.11
C LEU A 410 -17.55 -10.27 2.69
N LEU A 411 -16.68 -10.73 1.79
CA LEU A 411 -15.46 -9.98 1.41
C LEU A 411 -15.77 -8.67 0.70
N GLY A 412 -16.78 -8.61 -0.17
CA GLY A 412 -17.17 -7.39 -0.87
C GLY A 412 -17.58 -6.28 0.10
N ARG A 413 -18.36 -6.62 1.13
CA ARG A 413 -18.72 -5.69 2.20
C ARG A 413 -17.49 -5.24 3.00
N VAL A 414 -16.68 -6.18 3.50
CA VAL A 414 -15.51 -5.85 4.32
C VAL A 414 -14.49 -5.01 3.54
N LEU A 415 -14.14 -5.42 2.32
CA LEU A 415 -13.21 -4.66 1.47
C LEU A 415 -13.80 -3.32 1.02
N GLY A 416 -15.10 -3.24 0.76
CA GLY A 416 -15.78 -1.98 0.47
C GLY A 416 -15.74 -1.00 1.65
N ASN A 417 -15.89 -1.50 2.89
CA ASN A 417 -15.71 -0.70 4.10
C ASN A 417 -14.26 -0.18 4.23
N VAL A 418 -13.28 -1.06 4.03
CA VAL A 418 -11.86 -0.67 4.04
C VAL A 418 -11.54 0.32 2.91
N GLU A 419 -12.15 0.17 1.74
CA GLU A 419 -11.98 1.06 0.59
C GLU A 419 -12.42 2.47 0.95
N ARG A 420 -13.58 2.63 1.62
CA ARG A 420 -14.04 3.93 2.11
C ARG A 420 -13.07 4.59 3.10
N VAL A 421 -12.50 3.82 4.01
CA VAL A 421 -11.49 4.32 4.96
C VAL A 421 -10.22 4.78 4.23
N VAL A 422 -9.77 4.01 3.23
CA VAL A 422 -8.64 4.39 2.38
C VAL A 422 -8.94 5.64 1.56
N ASP A 423 -10.14 5.75 1.01
CA ASP A 423 -10.54 6.86 0.16
C ASP A 423 -10.62 8.18 0.92
N ASP A 424 -11.25 8.17 2.08
CA ASP A 424 -11.30 9.33 2.98
C ASP A 424 -9.88 9.79 3.36
N ALA A 425 -9.00 8.85 3.72
CA ALA A 425 -7.61 9.17 4.07
C ALA A 425 -6.78 9.71 2.90
N LEU A 426 -7.16 9.38 1.66
CA LEU A 426 -6.55 9.94 0.45
C LEU A 426 -7.17 11.29 0.05
N GLY A 427 -8.27 11.70 0.69
CA GLY A 427 -8.99 12.94 0.42
C GLY A 427 -9.90 12.85 -0.81
N TYR A 428 -10.41 11.66 -1.16
CA TYR A 428 -11.43 11.59 -2.20
C TYR A 428 -12.74 12.18 -1.69
N PRO A 429 -13.47 12.95 -2.53
CA PRO A 429 -14.85 13.27 -2.21
C PRO A 429 -15.60 11.94 -2.06
N VAL A 430 -16.29 11.79 -0.93
CA VAL A 430 -17.22 10.68 -0.78
C VAL A 430 -18.31 10.91 -1.80
N ASP A 431 -18.44 9.99 -2.75
CA ASP A 431 -19.68 9.84 -3.50
C ASP A 431 -20.74 9.49 -2.45
N ASN A 432 -21.38 10.51 -1.91
CA ASN A 432 -22.59 10.37 -1.12
C ASN A 432 -23.55 9.70 -2.08
N GLY A 433 -23.65 8.38 -1.99
CA GLY A 433 -24.46 7.52 -2.84
C GLY A 433 -25.95 7.75 -2.63
N GLY A 434 -26.39 9.01 -2.65
CA GLY A 434 -27.70 9.37 -3.14
C GLY A 434 -27.75 8.82 -4.55
N GLY A 435 -28.34 7.63 -4.67
CA GLY A 435 -29.08 7.31 -5.86
C GLY A 435 -29.96 8.52 -6.11
N GLY A 436 -29.56 9.35 -7.07
CA GLY A 436 -30.48 10.31 -7.62
C GLY A 436 -31.68 9.47 -8.02
N GLU A 437 -32.79 9.67 -7.31
CA GLU A 437 -34.06 9.79 -8.01
C GLU A 437 -33.72 10.58 -9.26
N GLN A 438 -33.71 9.88 -10.39
CA GLN A 438 -33.89 10.55 -11.65
C GLN A 438 -35.22 11.26 -11.45
N ASP A 439 -35.15 12.57 -11.16
CA ASP A 439 -36.30 13.44 -11.25
C ASP A 439 -36.93 13.10 -12.59
N GLU A 440 -38.06 12.43 -12.48
CA GLU A 440 -38.98 12.12 -13.54
C GLU A 440 -39.29 13.49 -14.14
N GLN A 441 -38.59 13.84 -15.22
CA GLN A 441 -38.89 15.06 -15.94
C GLN A 441 -40.33 14.93 -16.39
N ASP A 442 -41.19 15.67 -15.71
CA ASP A 442 -42.56 15.94 -16.09
C ASP A 442 -42.59 16.16 -17.60
N VAL A 443 -43.13 15.17 -18.31
CA VAL A 443 -43.49 15.29 -19.71
C VAL A 443 -44.59 16.34 -19.76
N VAL A 444 -44.19 17.58 -20.00
CA VAL A 444 -45.10 18.68 -20.29
C VAL A 444 -45.94 18.26 -21.51
N PRO A 445 -47.28 18.23 -21.43
CA PRO A 445 -48.11 17.94 -22.58
C PRO A 445 -47.91 19.05 -23.63
N MET A 446 -47.56 18.61 -24.83
CA MET A 446 -47.37 19.45 -26.00
C MET A 446 -48.71 20.12 -26.36
N GLU A 447 -48.86 21.41 -26.06
CA GLU A 447 -49.98 22.24 -26.52
C GLU A 447 -49.98 22.32 -28.05
N GLU A 448 -51.13 21.98 -28.64
CA GLU A 448 -51.47 22.24 -30.05
C GLU A 448 -51.41 23.75 -30.31
N ARG A 449 -50.40 24.21 -31.05
CA ARG A 449 -50.44 25.51 -31.74
C ARG A 449 -51.09 25.31 -33.10
N GLY A 450 -52.24 25.96 -33.27
CA GLY A 450 -52.97 26.06 -34.53
C GLY A 450 -52.25 26.91 -35.56
N ASP A 451 -52.28 26.45 -36.80
CA ASP A 451 -51.97 27.24 -37.99
C ASP A 451 -53.26 27.88 -38.52
N THR A 452 -53.29 29.20 -38.43
CA THR A 452 -54.17 30.09 -39.19
C THR A 452 -53.72 30.12 -40.65
N ASN A 453 -54.62 29.76 -41.57
CA ASN A 453 -54.40 29.82 -43.01
C ASN A 453 -55.23 30.98 -43.58
N GLU A 454 -54.59 32.12 -43.88
CA GLU A 454 -55.18 33.20 -44.69
C GLU A 454 -54.59 33.21 -46.11
N GLY A 455 -55.52 33.00 -47.05
CA GLY A 455 -55.59 33.40 -48.46
C GLY A 455 -54.39 33.99 -49.22
N VAL A 456 -54.16 33.41 -50.40
CA VAL A 456 -53.82 34.16 -51.61
C VAL A 456 -54.64 33.64 -52.79
N SER A 457 -55.47 34.51 -53.36
CA SER A 457 -56.17 34.33 -54.64
C SER A 457 -55.22 34.46 -55.83
N ARG A 458 -55.31 33.55 -56.79
CA ARG A 458 -55.57 33.84 -58.21
C ARG A 458 -56.01 32.61 -58.96
#